data_AF-A0A162H1Z8-F1
#
_entry.id   AF-A0A162H1Z8-F1
#
_cell.length_a   1.000
_cell.length_b   1.000
_cell.length_c   1.000
_cell.angle_alpha   90.00
_cell.angle_beta   90.00
_cell.angle_gamma   90.00
#
_symmetry.space_group_name_H-M   'P 1'
#
loop_
_entity.id
_entity.type
_entity.pdbx_description
1 polymer ?
#
loop_
_entity_poly.entity_id
_entity_poly.type
_entity_poly.pdbx_seq_one_letter_code
_entity_poly.pdbx_strand_id
1 'polypeptide(L)'
;MKTQKINTNILAALIATTLFSSSTFAMAKKPVSGGGGTTTPPTTTPSNPTTPTTPPPAREPAAVTDSITPEGFNVFSEVSYPVGSVVDTNYKNYRELIPTRNAQQAHATDMCDTNLDQNDRFSDRIAYAVELKMQPAKAQLGYVASYFGLNSDVNTYLPNSLISHPLCNVTSSTLNTTLNGKNVPGASTIKKINEFADRMNSYRREALSGNREGYVKASKLWSKFMMCLSYMESLTTADNSKSQSVAAKYAPSGYRRPAGVNFYEDPYQPAESRLNIGLFQFTPDAGGNIQACIREWNALYPKCGISQKASQSELIRILGSSLQTFNSFCAASKVTGSFAVQVNTTKSANTHPYNVNSNGKLKAPAERCVSPHMAVGRSYNHFGPFQNTSGYTTETIINCALTGEY
;
A
#
# COMPACT_ATOMS: atom_id res chain seq x y z
N MET A 1 -29.75 20.70 -53.84
CA MET A 1 -29.12 19.51 -53.22
C MET A 1 -27.60 19.64 -53.30
N LYS A 2 -26.90 19.63 -52.16
CA LYS A 2 -25.45 19.42 -52.02
C LYS A 2 -25.17 19.24 -50.52
N THR A 3 -24.77 18.05 -50.10
CA THR A 3 -24.58 17.73 -48.66
C THR A 3 -23.11 17.47 -48.42
N GLN A 4 -22.48 18.31 -47.60
CA GLN A 4 -21.04 18.25 -47.35
C GLN A 4 -20.75 17.26 -46.21
N LYS A 5 -19.86 16.29 -46.45
CA LYS A 5 -19.37 15.40 -45.38
C LYS A 5 -18.31 16.12 -44.56
N ILE A 6 -18.43 16.05 -43.24
CA ILE A 6 -17.35 16.39 -42.31
C ILE A 6 -16.82 15.07 -41.74
N ASN A 7 -15.57 14.73 -42.07
CA ASN A 7 -14.85 13.63 -41.45
C ASN A 7 -14.10 14.17 -40.24
N THR A 8 -14.40 13.67 -39.03
CA THR A 8 -13.69 14.06 -37.81
C THR A 8 -12.64 13.02 -37.45
N ASN A 9 -11.36 13.33 -37.67
CA ASN A 9 -10.26 12.43 -37.32
C ASN A 9 -10.06 12.36 -35.80
N ILE A 10 -10.30 11.20 -35.19
CA ILE A 10 -9.99 10.92 -33.78
C ILE A 10 -8.93 9.82 -33.73
N LEU A 11 -7.64 10.20 -33.69
CA LEU A 11 -6.52 9.26 -33.62
C LEU A 11 -5.28 9.89 -32.95
N ALA A 12 -5.27 10.00 -31.62
CA ALA A 12 -4.11 10.47 -30.85
C ALA A 12 -4.17 10.06 -29.35
N ALA A 13 -4.38 8.76 -29.05
CA ALA A 13 -4.44 8.26 -27.66
C ALA A 13 -4.05 6.77 -27.50
N LEU A 14 -3.09 6.28 -28.30
CA LEU A 14 -2.44 4.98 -28.11
C LEU A 14 -0.92 5.13 -28.24
N ILE A 15 -0.18 4.10 -27.79
CA ILE A 15 1.30 4.02 -27.72
C ILE A 15 1.89 4.81 -26.53
N ALA A 16 1.80 4.22 -25.34
CA ALA A 16 2.60 4.60 -24.16
C ALA A 16 2.86 3.38 -23.24
N THR A 17 3.06 2.19 -23.82
CA THR A 17 3.16 0.92 -23.07
C THR A 17 4.19 -0.05 -23.65
N THR A 18 5.44 0.03 -23.19
CA THR A 18 6.45 -1.05 -23.24
C THR A 18 7.65 -0.72 -22.33
N LEU A 19 8.51 -1.70 -22.08
CA LEU A 19 9.85 -1.59 -21.46
C LEU A 19 9.95 -1.27 -19.96
N PHE A 20 9.56 -2.21 -19.09
CA PHE A 20 10.21 -2.34 -17.77
C PHE A 20 10.61 -3.79 -17.47
N SER A 21 11.75 -3.94 -16.79
CA SER A 21 12.42 -5.22 -16.57
C SER A 21 11.70 -6.09 -15.52
N SER A 22 11.31 -7.30 -15.90
CA SER A 22 10.96 -8.35 -14.92
C SER A 22 12.19 -8.72 -14.07
N SER A 23 11.95 -9.21 -12.84
CA SER A 23 12.99 -9.62 -11.90
C SER A 23 12.45 -10.72 -10.98
N THR A 24 12.15 -11.87 -11.58
CA THR A 24 11.77 -13.09 -10.86
C THR A 24 13.01 -13.80 -10.30
N PHE A 25 12.91 -14.36 -9.10
CA PHE A 25 13.93 -15.28 -8.57
C PHE A 25 13.33 -16.36 -7.67
N ALA A 26 13.47 -17.62 -8.11
CA ALA A 26 13.46 -18.77 -7.21
C ALA A 26 14.75 -18.79 -6.37
N MET A 27 14.71 -19.32 -5.15
CA MET A 27 15.83 -19.20 -4.20
C MET A 27 16.82 -20.37 -4.28
N ALA A 28 18.10 -20.06 -4.52
CA ALA A 28 19.23 -20.99 -4.49
C ALA A 28 20.18 -20.71 -3.29
N LYS A 29 21.01 -21.69 -2.91
CA LYS A 29 21.84 -21.67 -1.69
C LYS A 29 23.14 -20.85 -1.81
N LYS A 30 23.73 -20.49 -0.66
CA LYS A 30 24.87 -19.57 -0.48
C LYS A 30 26.04 -20.21 0.31
N PRO A 31 27.33 -19.94 -0.03
CA PRO A 31 28.50 -20.22 0.82
C PRO A 31 28.78 -19.16 1.92
N VAL A 32 29.83 -19.37 2.75
CA VAL A 32 30.00 -18.72 4.08
C VAL A 32 31.38 -18.08 4.32
N SER A 33 31.41 -16.90 4.98
CA SER A 33 32.51 -16.22 5.72
C SER A 33 31.89 -15.03 6.52
N GLY A 34 32.48 -14.32 7.51
CA GLY A 34 33.81 -14.31 8.15
C GLY A 34 34.66 -13.07 7.76
N GLY A 35 35.29 -12.29 8.66
CA GLY A 35 35.33 -12.27 10.14
C GLY A 35 36.19 -11.10 10.71
N GLY A 36 36.18 -10.87 12.04
CA GLY A 36 36.90 -9.75 12.74
C GLY A 36 36.12 -8.42 12.79
N GLY A 37 36.33 -7.45 13.70
CA GLY A 37 37.35 -7.23 14.75
C GLY A 37 38.24 -6.01 14.41
N THR A 38 38.44 -4.96 15.22
CA THR A 38 38.05 -4.66 16.63
C THR A 38 37.98 -3.13 16.90
N THR A 39 37.74 -2.69 18.14
CA THR A 39 37.45 -1.30 18.59
C THR A 39 38.64 -0.54 19.21
N THR A 40 38.62 0.81 19.15
CA THR A 40 39.24 1.72 20.15
C THR A 40 38.53 3.12 20.17
N PRO A 41 38.71 3.98 21.20
CA PRO A 41 37.69 4.95 21.67
C PRO A 41 38.00 6.45 21.36
N PRO A 42 37.14 7.44 21.78
CA PRO A 42 37.11 8.79 21.19
C PRO A 42 37.90 9.88 21.93
N THR A 43 38.19 10.98 21.23
CA THR A 43 38.78 12.23 21.77
C THR A 43 37.73 13.32 21.90
N THR A 44 37.72 14.05 23.02
CA THR A 44 36.82 15.18 23.30
C THR A 44 37.45 16.53 23.00
N THR A 45 36.71 17.44 22.38
CA THR A 45 37.14 18.83 22.07
C THR A 45 36.06 19.83 22.52
N PRO A 46 36.39 21.05 23.02
CA PRO A 46 35.47 21.82 23.86
C PRO A 46 34.28 22.51 23.15
N SER A 47 33.25 22.82 23.94
CA SER A 47 32.07 23.59 23.55
C SER A 47 32.37 25.09 23.35
N ASN A 48 31.66 25.73 22.42
CA ASN A 48 31.68 27.18 22.19
C ASN A 48 30.25 27.65 21.77
N PRO A 49 29.94 28.95 21.57
CA PRO A 49 28.80 29.56 22.26
C PRO A 49 27.40 29.25 21.68
N THR A 50 26.39 29.45 22.53
CA THR A 50 24.98 29.11 22.29
C THR A 50 24.38 29.84 21.08
N THR A 51 24.19 29.10 19.98
CA THR A 51 23.36 29.49 18.83
C THR A 51 21.91 29.71 19.26
N PRO A 52 21.13 30.62 18.62
CA PRO A 52 19.72 30.79 18.96
C PRO A 52 18.95 29.47 18.90
N THR A 53 18.28 29.13 20.00
CA THR A 53 17.57 27.85 20.13
C THR A 53 16.31 27.86 19.26
N THR A 54 16.41 27.30 18.06
CA THR A 54 15.28 26.66 17.38
C THR A 54 14.52 25.81 18.41
N PRO A 55 13.18 25.91 18.53
CA PRO A 55 12.45 25.08 19.48
C PRO A 55 12.79 23.60 19.23
N PRO A 56 13.04 22.81 20.28
CA PRO A 56 13.46 21.42 20.12
C PRO A 56 12.42 20.66 19.29
N PRO A 57 12.85 19.81 18.33
CA PRO A 57 11.93 19.13 17.44
C PRO A 57 10.88 18.36 18.25
N ALA A 58 9.62 18.50 17.88
CA ALA A 58 8.48 17.94 18.61
C ALA A 58 8.73 16.45 18.89
N ARG A 59 8.75 16.07 20.17
CA ARG A 59 9.05 14.71 20.59
C ARG A 59 8.06 13.74 19.94
N GLU A 60 8.59 12.77 19.19
CA GLU A 60 7.76 11.72 18.61
C GLU A 60 7.05 10.95 19.75
N PRO A 61 5.71 10.74 19.67
CA PRO A 61 4.97 9.97 20.66
C PRO A 61 5.47 8.53 20.75
N ALA A 62 5.23 7.89 21.90
CA ALA A 62 5.49 6.47 22.04
C ALA A 62 4.58 5.65 21.09
N ALA A 63 5.04 4.47 20.71
CA ALA A 63 4.20 3.51 19.98
C ALA A 63 3.03 3.07 20.86
N VAL A 64 1.80 3.29 20.38
CA VAL A 64 0.57 2.89 21.05
C VAL A 64 0.24 1.43 20.73
N THR A 65 -0.31 0.69 21.70
CA THR A 65 -0.74 -0.71 21.55
C THR A 65 -2.25 -0.89 21.43
N ASP A 66 -3.02 0.09 21.91
CA ASP A 66 -4.45 0.00 22.11
C ASP A 66 -5.22 0.66 20.95
N SER A 67 -6.56 0.59 20.98
CA SER A 67 -7.39 1.24 19.96
C SER A 67 -7.24 2.77 20.01
N ILE A 68 -7.10 3.37 18.83
CA ILE A 68 -6.95 4.82 18.65
C ILE A 68 -8.07 5.45 17.79
N THR A 69 -9.14 4.69 17.48
CA THR A 69 -10.35 5.27 16.87
C THR A 69 -11.06 6.17 17.89
N PRO A 70 -11.34 7.46 17.58
CA PRO A 70 -12.09 8.35 18.46
C PRO A 70 -13.55 7.91 18.66
N GLU A 71 -14.11 8.16 19.84
CA GLU A 71 -15.53 7.89 20.13
C GLU A 71 -16.45 8.59 19.11
N GLY A 72 -17.41 7.85 18.55
CA GLY A 72 -18.33 8.37 17.54
C GLY A 72 -17.68 8.73 16.20
N PHE A 73 -16.50 8.20 15.87
CA PHE A 73 -15.96 8.25 14.51
C PHE A 73 -16.77 7.33 13.58
N ASN A 74 -17.08 7.81 12.38
CA ASN A 74 -17.77 7.05 11.34
C ASN A 74 -17.03 7.22 10.01
N VAL A 75 -16.25 6.21 9.64
CA VAL A 75 -15.44 6.23 8.41
C VAL A 75 -16.27 6.40 7.14
N PHE A 76 -17.54 5.97 7.11
CA PHE A 76 -18.37 6.02 5.89
C PHE A 76 -18.85 7.44 5.59
N SER A 77 -19.24 8.20 6.62
CA SER A 77 -19.66 9.60 6.48
C SER A 77 -18.50 10.59 6.53
N GLU A 78 -17.51 10.38 7.41
CA GLU A 78 -16.40 11.32 7.61
C GLU A 78 -15.24 11.12 6.64
N VAL A 79 -15.10 9.94 5.99
CA VAL A 79 -13.94 9.63 5.14
C VAL A 79 -14.34 9.09 3.76
N SER A 80 -15.04 7.95 3.70
CA SER A 80 -15.36 7.24 2.44
C SER A 80 -16.01 8.14 1.40
N TYR A 81 -17.19 8.70 1.69
CA TYR A 81 -17.94 9.45 0.71
C TYR A 81 -17.30 10.81 0.35
N PRO A 82 -16.80 11.63 1.30
CA PRO A 82 -16.09 12.86 0.95
C PRO A 82 -14.85 12.61 0.09
N VAL A 83 -13.98 11.68 0.50
CA VAL A 83 -12.72 11.42 -0.19
C VAL A 83 -12.94 10.72 -1.52
N GLY A 84 -13.86 9.74 -1.58
CA GLY A 84 -14.23 9.06 -2.82
C GLY A 84 -14.80 10.02 -3.85
N SER A 85 -15.62 10.99 -3.44
CA SER A 85 -16.17 12.03 -4.32
C SER A 85 -15.10 12.94 -4.90
N VAL A 86 -14.09 13.32 -4.11
CA VAL A 86 -12.94 14.12 -4.57
C VAL A 86 -12.10 13.33 -5.59
N VAL A 87 -11.82 12.05 -5.32
CA VAL A 87 -11.01 11.20 -6.23
C VAL A 87 -11.78 10.87 -7.51
N ASP A 88 -13.08 10.55 -7.45
CA ASP A 88 -13.92 10.36 -8.64
C ASP A 88 -14.07 11.65 -9.47
N THR A 89 -14.00 12.82 -8.83
CA THR A 89 -13.97 14.11 -9.54
C THR A 89 -12.65 14.32 -10.29
N ASN A 90 -11.52 13.88 -9.73
CA ASN A 90 -10.24 13.85 -10.45
C ASN A 90 -10.27 12.85 -11.62
N TYR A 91 -10.87 11.68 -11.43
CA TYR A 91 -11.04 10.64 -12.46
C TYR A 91 -12.43 10.70 -13.15
N LYS A 92 -12.91 11.93 -13.45
CA LYS A 92 -14.28 12.26 -13.89
C LYS A 92 -14.88 11.45 -15.06
N ASN A 93 -14.07 10.76 -15.84
CA ASN A 93 -14.47 9.92 -16.98
C ASN A 93 -14.84 8.48 -16.59
N TYR A 94 -14.51 8.07 -15.36
CA TYR A 94 -14.66 6.70 -14.86
C TYR A 94 -15.66 6.66 -13.69
N ARG A 95 -15.36 7.38 -12.59
CA ARG A 95 -16.22 7.53 -11.40
C ARG A 95 -16.65 6.21 -10.74
N GLU A 96 -15.68 5.34 -10.49
CA GLU A 96 -15.90 3.99 -9.96
C GLU A 96 -15.87 3.88 -8.41
N LEU A 97 -15.52 4.92 -7.64
CA LEU A 97 -15.43 4.78 -6.18
C LEU A 97 -16.80 4.90 -5.48
N ILE A 98 -17.62 5.86 -5.89
CA ILE A 98 -18.90 6.21 -5.27
C ILE A 98 -20.11 5.34 -5.72
N PRO A 99 -20.16 4.70 -6.91
CA PRO A 99 -21.29 3.84 -7.27
C PRO A 99 -21.48 2.63 -6.35
N THR A 100 -22.72 2.44 -5.88
CA THR A 100 -23.15 1.25 -5.14
C THR A 100 -22.98 0.00 -6.00
N ARG A 101 -22.31 -1.02 -5.45
CA ARG A 101 -22.03 -2.29 -6.11
C ARG A 101 -23.15 -3.30 -5.86
N ASN A 102 -23.19 -4.34 -6.69
CA ASN A 102 -24.20 -5.40 -6.59
C ASN A 102 -23.83 -6.38 -5.46
N ALA A 103 -24.41 -6.20 -4.27
CA ALA A 103 -24.18 -7.08 -3.12
C ALA A 103 -24.67 -8.54 -3.37
N GLN A 104 -25.61 -8.77 -4.29
CA GLN A 104 -26.05 -10.11 -4.68
C GLN A 104 -25.01 -10.87 -5.55
N GLN A 105 -23.94 -10.19 -5.97
CA GLN A 105 -22.75 -10.76 -6.62
C GLN A 105 -21.52 -10.81 -5.67
N ALA A 106 -21.73 -10.53 -4.38
CA ALA A 106 -20.68 -10.59 -3.37
C ALA A 106 -20.25 -12.04 -3.09
N HIS A 107 -19.05 -12.20 -2.55
CA HIS A 107 -18.61 -13.44 -1.96
C HIS A 107 -18.88 -13.45 -0.44
N ALA A 108 -18.91 -14.62 0.20
CA ALA A 108 -19.10 -14.72 1.65
C ALA A 108 -18.04 -13.92 2.43
N THR A 109 -16.84 -13.76 1.85
CA THR A 109 -15.75 -12.94 2.39
C THR A 109 -16.03 -11.44 2.46
N ASP A 110 -17.07 -10.93 1.81
CA ASP A 110 -17.43 -9.51 1.86
C ASP A 110 -18.49 -9.21 2.93
N MET A 111 -19.04 -10.26 3.56
CA MET A 111 -20.04 -10.22 4.62
C MET A 111 -19.49 -10.68 5.98
N CYS A 112 -18.15 -10.74 6.13
CA CYS A 112 -17.49 -11.18 7.37
C CYS A 112 -17.55 -10.13 8.50
N ASP A 113 -17.87 -8.89 8.19
CA ASP A 113 -17.88 -7.75 9.12
C ASP A 113 -19.19 -6.96 8.98
N THR A 114 -19.99 -6.93 10.05
CA THR A 114 -21.30 -6.25 10.05
C THR A 114 -21.19 -4.73 10.01
N ASN A 115 -20.01 -4.13 10.25
CA ASN A 115 -19.81 -2.70 10.03
C ASN A 115 -19.88 -2.34 8.53
N LEU A 116 -19.67 -3.32 7.65
CA LEU A 116 -19.75 -3.16 6.21
C LEU A 116 -21.15 -3.43 5.63
N ASP A 117 -22.12 -3.85 6.45
CA ASP A 117 -23.50 -4.02 5.99
C ASP A 117 -24.04 -2.69 5.44
N GLN A 118 -24.68 -2.73 4.26
CA GLN A 118 -25.20 -1.57 3.51
C GLN A 118 -24.12 -0.61 2.94
N ASN A 119 -22.84 -0.77 3.29
CA ASN A 119 -21.74 0.07 2.84
C ASN A 119 -21.09 -0.49 1.56
N ASP A 120 -21.87 -0.49 0.47
CA ASP A 120 -21.58 -1.26 -0.75
C ASP A 120 -20.83 -0.49 -1.86
N ARG A 121 -20.10 0.59 -1.53
CA ARG A 121 -19.27 1.34 -2.49
C ARG A 121 -17.80 0.92 -2.39
N PHE A 122 -17.04 1.03 -3.48
CA PHE A 122 -15.59 0.79 -3.42
C PHE A 122 -14.89 1.79 -2.49
N SER A 123 -15.39 3.02 -2.37
CA SER A 123 -14.88 3.98 -1.39
C SER A 123 -15.01 3.47 0.05
N ASP A 124 -16.11 2.78 0.38
CA ASP A 124 -16.37 2.26 1.73
C ASP A 124 -15.39 1.15 2.10
N ARG A 125 -15.23 0.17 1.21
CA ARG A 125 -14.36 -0.99 1.43
C ARG A 125 -12.87 -0.57 1.47
N ILE A 126 -12.47 0.45 0.72
CA ILE A 126 -11.12 1.04 0.82
C ILE A 126 -10.93 1.82 2.12
N ALA A 127 -11.87 2.70 2.51
CA ALA A 127 -11.73 3.54 3.69
C ALA A 127 -11.77 2.72 4.99
N TYR A 128 -12.66 1.73 5.08
CA TYR A 128 -12.73 0.79 6.21
C TYR A 128 -11.46 -0.08 6.30
N ALA A 129 -10.94 -0.55 5.16
CA ALA A 129 -9.65 -1.25 5.13
C ALA A 129 -8.47 -0.37 5.61
N VAL A 130 -8.52 0.94 5.36
CA VAL A 130 -7.56 1.90 5.92
C VAL A 130 -7.77 2.05 7.43
N GLU A 131 -8.99 2.24 7.92
CA GLU A 131 -9.27 2.32 9.37
C GLU A 131 -8.77 1.10 10.14
N LEU A 132 -9.07 -0.12 9.68
CA LEU A 132 -8.58 -1.36 10.27
C LEU A 132 -7.04 -1.44 10.35
N LYS A 133 -6.33 -0.67 9.52
CA LYS A 133 -4.86 -0.60 9.48
C LYS A 133 -4.30 0.70 10.06
N MET A 134 -5.15 1.62 10.54
CA MET A 134 -4.75 2.69 11.47
C MET A 134 -4.46 2.11 12.86
N GLN A 135 -5.10 1.01 13.23
CA GLN A 135 -4.91 0.31 14.51
C GLN A 135 -3.58 -0.48 14.57
N PRO A 136 -2.89 -0.52 15.72
CA PRO A 136 -1.66 -1.31 15.91
C PRO A 136 -1.89 -2.82 15.77
N ALA A 137 -1.13 -3.48 14.89
CA ALA A 137 -1.19 -4.93 14.70
C ALA A 137 0.20 -5.56 14.48
N LYS A 138 0.36 -6.86 14.76
CA LYS A 138 1.57 -7.62 14.40
C LYS A 138 1.39 -8.29 13.04
N ALA A 139 2.04 -7.73 12.01
CA ALA A 139 1.93 -8.22 10.64
C ALA A 139 2.35 -9.70 10.51
N GLN A 140 1.62 -10.49 9.72
CA GLN A 140 1.75 -11.96 9.75
C GLN A 140 2.85 -12.50 8.82
N LEU A 141 4.05 -11.91 8.94
CA LEU A 141 5.18 -12.10 8.03
C LEU A 141 6.21 -13.15 8.48
N GLY A 142 5.98 -13.87 9.59
CA GLY A 142 6.94 -14.87 10.11
C GLY A 142 7.32 -15.95 9.08
N TYR A 143 6.39 -16.32 8.20
CA TYR A 143 6.61 -17.28 7.11
C TYR A 143 7.60 -16.80 6.01
N VAL A 144 7.89 -15.50 5.93
CA VAL A 144 8.88 -14.89 5.01
C VAL A 144 10.03 -14.20 5.77
N ALA A 145 10.20 -14.51 7.05
CA ALA A 145 11.15 -13.86 7.94
C ALA A 145 12.61 -13.93 7.46
N SER A 146 13.06 -15.10 6.99
CA SER A 146 14.43 -15.30 6.50
C SER A 146 14.78 -14.40 5.30
N TYR A 147 13.81 -14.18 4.41
CA TYR A 147 13.92 -13.29 3.25
C TYR A 147 14.04 -11.83 3.70
N PHE A 148 13.10 -11.35 4.53
CA PHE A 148 13.08 -9.95 4.97
C PHE A 148 14.01 -9.62 6.15
N GLY A 149 14.64 -10.61 6.78
CA GLY A 149 15.52 -10.42 7.95
C GLY A 149 14.76 -10.17 9.25
N LEU A 150 13.57 -10.75 9.40
CA LEU A 150 12.71 -10.67 10.58
C LEU A 150 12.95 -11.89 11.49
N ASN A 151 12.33 -11.92 12.67
CA ASN A 151 12.15 -13.16 13.42
C ASN A 151 11.07 -14.04 12.76
N SER A 152 11.19 -15.36 12.81
CA SER A 152 10.13 -16.28 12.38
C SER A 152 8.93 -16.29 13.34
N ASP A 153 9.15 -15.98 14.62
CA ASP A 153 8.07 -15.74 15.57
C ASP A 153 7.54 -14.30 15.42
N VAL A 154 6.29 -14.19 14.97
CA VAL A 154 5.59 -12.90 14.84
C VAL A 154 5.33 -12.22 16.19
N ASN A 155 5.37 -12.96 17.31
CA ASN A 155 5.11 -12.38 18.63
C ASN A 155 6.22 -11.43 19.09
N THR A 156 7.46 -11.57 18.58
CA THR A 156 8.55 -10.62 18.89
C THR A 156 8.54 -9.38 18.00
N TYR A 157 7.54 -9.20 17.12
CA TYR A 157 7.41 -7.98 16.33
C TYR A 157 6.86 -6.84 17.20
N LEU A 158 7.45 -5.65 17.08
CA LEU A 158 6.80 -4.41 17.51
C LEU A 158 5.53 -4.22 16.65
N PRO A 159 4.35 -4.04 17.26
CA PRO A 159 3.12 -3.75 16.52
C PRO A 159 3.26 -2.48 15.67
N ASN A 160 2.60 -2.46 14.53
CA ASN A 160 2.61 -1.30 13.64
C ASN A 160 1.27 -1.10 12.93
N SER A 161 1.10 0.09 12.41
CA SER A 161 -0.07 0.61 11.72
C SER A 161 0.31 1.78 10.81
N LEU A 162 -0.65 2.27 10.02
CA LEU A 162 -0.53 3.43 9.15
C LEU A 162 -0.18 4.75 9.88
N ILE A 163 -0.34 4.82 11.21
CA ILE A 163 0.07 5.98 12.04
C ILE A 163 0.95 5.64 13.26
N SER A 164 1.38 4.38 13.41
CA SER A 164 2.25 3.93 14.51
C SER A 164 3.67 4.55 14.53
N HIS A 165 4.22 4.88 13.35
CA HIS A 165 5.60 5.37 13.16
C HIS A 165 5.57 6.55 12.18
N PRO A 166 6.51 7.51 12.27
CA PRO A 166 6.59 8.60 11.30
C PRO A 166 6.94 8.11 9.89
N LEU A 167 6.43 8.81 8.88
CA LEU A 167 6.90 8.63 7.50
C LEU A 167 8.27 9.26 7.32
N CYS A 168 9.19 8.53 6.67
CA CYS A 168 10.51 9.04 6.32
C CYS A 168 10.40 10.06 5.18
N ASN A 169 10.86 11.30 5.41
CA ASN A 169 11.15 12.22 4.31
C ASN A 169 12.33 11.68 3.49
N VAL A 170 12.27 11.85 2.17
CA VAL A 170 13.16 11.24 1.20
C VAL A 170 13.94 12.29 0.40
N THR A 171 15.06 11.85 -0.18
CA THR A 171 15.89 12.63 -1.10
C THR A 171 16.22 11.77 -2.31
N SER A 172 16.77 12.36 -3.38
CA SER A 172 17.23 11.58 -4.54
C SER A 172 18.27 10.51 -4.14
N SER A 173 19.08 10.77 -3.11
CA SER A 173 20.04 9.80 -2.56
C SER A 173 19.36 8.65 -1.83
N THR A 174 18.38 8.94 -0.94
CA THR A 174 17.69 7.86 -0.22
C THR A 174 16.78 7.05 -1.14
N LEU A 175 16.13 7.67 -2.14
CA LEU A 175 15.36 6.95 -3.16
C LEU A 175 16.25 6.17 -4.12
N ASN A 176 17.41 6.70 -4.54
CA ASN A 176 18.41 5.93 -5.28
C ASN A 176 18.84 4.68 -4.50
N THR A 177 18.92 4.78 -3.18
CA THR A 177 19.10 3.60 -2.33
C THR A 177 17.86 2.71 -2.32
N THR A 178 16.67 3.16 -1.87
CA THR A 178 15.51 2.28 -1.63
C THR A 178 14.87 1.70 -2.89
N LEU A 179 15.00 2.37 -4.03
CA LEU A 179 14.54 1.94 -5.36
C LEU A 179 15.61 1.20 -6.19
N ASN A 180 16.77 0.89 -5.58
CA ASN A 180 17.90 0.22 -6.25
C ASN A 180 18.38 0.95 -7.53
N GLY A 181 18.40 2.28 -7.50
CA GLY A 181 18.80 3.14 -8.62
C GLY A 181 17.82 3.20 -9.80
N LYS A 182 16.72 2.44 -9.79
CA LYS A 182 15.71 2.46 -10.85
C LYS A 182 14.75 3.63 -10.65
N ASN A 183 14.45 4.34 -11.74
CA ASN A 183 13.35 5.30 -11.87
C ASN A 183 13.24 6.33 -10.72
N VAL A 184 14.37 6.85 -10.23
CA VAL A 184 14.40 7.81 -9.12
C VAL A 184 13.61 9.07 -9.50
N PRO A 185 12.55 9.45 -8.76
CA PRO A 185 11.71 10.60 -9.09
C PRO A 185 12.47 11.93 -9.11
N GLY A 186 12.01 12.86 -9.95
CA GLY A 186 12.55 14.23 -10.01
C GLY A 186 12.26 15.06 -8.74
N ALA A 187 12.97 16.17 -8.58
CA ALA A 187 12.90 17.02 -7.38
C ALA A 187 11.48 17.58 -7.10
N SER A 188 10.69 17.85 -8.15
CA SER A 188 9.27 18.22 -8.04
C SER A 188 8.44 17.14 -7.35
N THR A 189 8.62 15.88 -7.75
CA THR A 189 7.91 14.73 -7.19
C THR A 189 8.41 14.40 -5.78
N ILE A 190 9.73 14.50 -5.53
CA ILE A 190 10.31 14.36 -4.20
C ILE A 190 9.74 15.39 -3.22
N LYS A 191 9.60 16.65 -3.63
CA LYS A 191 8.95 17.69 -2.81
C LYS A 191 7.53 17.27 -2.40
N LYS A 192 6.75 16.71 -3.33
CA LYS A 192 5.36 16.26 -3.06
C LYS A 192 5.31 15.00 -2.19
N ILE A 193 6.25 14.05 -2.35
CA ILE A 193 6.39 12.89 -1.45
C ILE A 193 6.65 13.37 -0.01
N ASN A 194 7.56 14.34 0.15
CA ASN A 194 7.85 14.92 1.46
C ASN A 194 6.67 15.73 2.00
N GLU A 195 5.94 16.47 1.17
CA GLU A 195 4.70 17.15 1.58
C GLU A 195 3.63 16.17 2.09
N PHE A 196 3.43 15.04 1.42
CA PHE A 196 2.56 13.96 1.89
C PHE A 196 3.05 13.41 3.25
N ALA A 197 4.34 13.14 3.37
CA ALA A 197 4.95 12.63 4.61
C ALA A 197 4.86 13.62 5.77
N ASP A 198 5.10 14.92 5.55
CA ASP A 198 5.02 15.98 6.54
C ASP A 198 3.57 16.23 7.00
N ARG A 199 2.62 16.28 6.05
CA ARG A 199 1.17 16.34 6.37
C ARG A 199 0.75 15.15 7.22
N MET A 200 1.07 13.93 6.79
CA MET A 200 0.80 12.73 7.58
C MET A 200 1.47 12.77 8.94
N ASN A 201 2.74 13.18 9.05
CA ASN A 201 3.47 13.25 10.31
C ASN A 201 2.85 14.25 11.31
N SER A 202 2.21 15.34 10.83
CA SER A 202 1.41 16.21 11.71
C SER A 202 0.16 15.49 12.20
N TYR A 203 -0.68 15.00 11.28
CA TYR A 203 -1.94 14.33 11.60
C TYR A 203 -1.71 13.08 12.48
N ARG A 204 -0.57 12.39 12.30
CA ARG A 204 -0.10 11.26 13.10
C ARG A 204 0.20 11.67 14.55
N ARG A 205 0.84 12.83 14.79
CA ARG A 205 1.08 13.35 16.14
C ARG A 205 -0.21 13.81 16.80
N GLU A 206 -1.07 14.50 16.06
CA GLU A 206 -2.40 14.93 16.53
C GLU A 206 -3.26 13.72 16.93
N ALA A 207 -3.34 12.69 16.06
CA ALA A 207 -4.08 11.46 16.34
C ALA A 207 -3.56 10.70 17.57
N LEU A 208 -2.24 10.51 17.68
CA LEU A 208 -1.65 9.82 18.84
C LEU A 208 -1.65 10.67 20.13
N SER A 209 -1.99 11.97 20.07
CA SER A 209 -2.31 12.78 21.25
C SER A 209 -3.81 12.84 21.56
N GLY A 210 -4.62 11.94 20.99
CA GLY A 210 -6.07 11.85 21.20
C GLY A 210 -6.89 12.91 20.46
N ASN A 211 -6.31 13.72 19.57
CA ASN A 211 -7.09 14.68 18.80
C ASN A 211 -7.85 13.98 17.66
N ARG A 212 -9.18 13.91 17.79
CA ARG A 212 -10.11 13.41 16.77
C ARG A 212 -9.83 14.00 15.39
N GLU A 213 -9.61 15.31 15.30
CA GLU A 213 -9.43 15.99 14.02
C GLU A 213 -8.16 15.49 13.30
N GLY A 214 -7.09 15.22 14.05
CA GLY A 214 -5.87 14.58 13.55
C GLY A 214 -6.14 13.17 13.02
N TYR A 215 -6.90 12.37 13.75
CA TYR A 215 -7.29 11.02 13.31
C TYR A 215 -8.14 11.04 12.03
N VAL A 216 -9.11 11.96 11.93
CA VAL A 216 -9.92 12.16 10.72
C VAL A 216 -9.03 12.59 9.54
N LYS A 217 -8.16 13.59 9.72
CA LYS A 217 -7.23 14.06 8.68
C LYS A 217 -6.28 12.96 8.20
N ALA A 218 -5.71 12.18 9.11
CA ALA A 218 -4.87 11.03 8.79
C ALA A 218 -5.64 9.94 8.03
N SER A 219 -6.85 9.61 8.48
CA SER A 219 -7.72 8.63 7.83
C SER A 219 -8.14 9.08 6.43
N LYS A 220 -8.49 10.36 6.24
CA LYS A 220 -8.77 10.95 4.92
C LYS A 220 -7.56 10.88 4.00
N LEU A 221 -6.36 11.28 4.46
CA LEU A 221 -5.16 11.31 3.63
C LEU A 221 -4.71 9.90 3.19
N TRP A 222 -4.73 8.92 4.09
CA TRP A 222 -4.44 7.52 3.72
C TRP A 222 -5.51 6.90 2.82
N SER A 223 -6.79 7.13 3.10
CA SER A 223 -7.89 6.64 2.26
C SER A 223 -7.79 7.21 0.85
N LYS A 224 -7.47 8.50 0.72
CA LYS A 224 -7.29 9.17 -0.57
C LYS A 224 -6.13 8.57 -1.36
N PHE A 225 -4.99 8.33 -0.71
CA PHE A 225 -3.83 7.67 -1.33
C PHE A 225 -4.19 6.25 -1.84
N MET A 226 -4.93 5.46 -1.07
CA MET A 226 -5.37 4.12 -1.47
C MET A 226 -6.45 4.14 -2.57
N MET A 227 -7.36 5.11 -2.56
CA MET A 227 -8.33 5.32 -3.63
C MET A 227 -7.65 5.73 -4.95
N CYS A 228 -6.70 6.67 -4.90
CA CYS A 228 -5.84 7.02 -6.04
C CYS A 228 -5.05 5.82 -6.57
N LEU A 229 -4.51 4.98 -5.68
CA LEU A 229 -3.82 3.73 -6.05
C LEU A 229 -4.76 2.76 -6.81
N SER A 230 -6.00 2.58 -6.36
CA SER A 230 -6.95 1.69 -7.04
C SER A 230 -7.26 2.14 -8.49
N TYR A 231 -7.27 3.45 -8.74
CA TYR A 231 -7.42 4.00 -10.09
C TYR A 231 -6.23 3.73 -11.00
N MET A 232 -5.02 3.78 -10.43
CA MET A 232 -3.77 3.52 -11.15
C MET A 232 -3.54 2.03 -11.43
N GLU A 233 -3.90 1.16 -10.48
CA GLU A 233 -3.70 -0.28 -10.61
C GLU A 233 -4.83 -0.93 -11.43
N SER A 234 -6.08 -0.44 -11.40
CA SER A 234 -7.20 -1.14 -12.03
C SER A 234 -8.31 -0.29 -12.68
N LEU A 235 -8.93 0.64 -11.95
CA LEU A 235 -10.28 1.14 -12.29
C LEU A 235 -10.36 1.84 -13.66
N THR A 236 -9.26 2.49 -14.10
CA THR A 236 -9.16 3.09 -15.44
C THR A 236 -9.24 2.09 -16.61
N THR A 237 -9.16 0.79 -16.34
CA THR A 237 -9.17 -0.28 -17.36
C THR A 237 -10.20 -1.39 -17.10
N ALA A 238 -10.87 -1.37 -15.95
CA ALA A 238 -11.54 -2.54 -15.39
C ALA A 238 -12.62 -3.19 -16.29
N ASP A 239 -13.40 -2.40 -17.04
CA ASP A 239 -14.52 -2.91 -17.84
C ASP A 239 -14.25 -3.00 -19.35
N ASN A 240 -13.01 -2.82 -19.78
CA ASN A 240 -12.65 -2.97 -21.20
C ASN A 240 -12.73 -4.44 -21.68
N SER A 241 -12.73 -4.64 -23.00
CA SER A 241 -12.83 -5.96 -23.62
C SER A 241 -11.64 -6.89 -23.31
N LYS A 242 -10.46 -6.36 -22.97
CA LYS A 242 -9.31 -7.17 -22.54
C LYS A 242 -9.57 -7.79 -21.16
N SER A 243 -10.07 -7.00 -20.20
CA SER A 243 -10.47 -7.50 -18.87
C SER A 243 -11.55 -8.56 -18.96
N GLN A 244 -12.56 -8.34 -19.82
CA GLN A 244 -13.60 -9.33 -20.09
C GLN A 244 -13.03 -10.64 -20.70
N SER A 245 -12.07 -10.54 -21.62
CA SER A 245 -11.40 -11.70 -22.23
C SER A 245 -10.52 -12.49 -21.25
N VAL A 246 -9.73 -11.80 -20.42
CA VAL A 246 -8.92 -12.44 -19.37
C VAL A 246 -9.83 -13.13 -18.35
N ALA A 247 -10.95 -12.50 -17.95
CA ALA A 247 -11.93 -13.16 -17.10
C ALA A 247 -12.55 -14.40 -17.77
N ALA A 248 -12.95 -14.34 -19.04
CA ALA A 248 -13.49 -15.50 -19.76
C ALA A 248 -12.48 -16.65 -19.90
N LYS A 249 -11.17 -16.37 -19.91
CA LYS A 249 -10.09 -17.35 -19.96
C LYS A 249 -9.78 -18.01 -18.61
N TYR A 250 -9.92 -17.30 -17.51
CA TYR A 250 -9.45 -17.74 -16.18
C TYR A 250 -10.55 -17.99 -15.14
N ALA A 251 -11.76 -17.47 -15.34
CA ALA A 251 -12.83 -17.59 -14.36
C ALA A 251 -13.27 -19.05 -14.12
N PRO A 252 -13.52 -19.46 -12.86
CA PRO A 252 -14.13 -20.76 -12.58
C PRO A 252 -15.58 -20.79 -13.06
N SER A 253 -16.10 -22.00 -13.33
CA SER A 253 -17.49 -22.19 -13.78
C SER A 253 -18.51 -21.47 -12.88
N GLY A 254 -19.51 -20.85 -13.49
CA GLY A 254 -20.54 -20.06 -12.81
C GLY A 254 -20.07 -18.72 -12.23
N TYR A 255 -18.81 -18.31 -12.38
CA TYR A 255 -18.39 -16.93 -12.07
C TYR A 255 -18.73 -15.98 -13.21
N ARG A 256 -19.30 -14.82 -12.87
CA ARG A 256 -19.51 -13.68 -13.78
C ARG A 256 -18.71 -12.49 -13.23
N ARG A 257 -17.82 -11.91 -14.04
CA ARG A 257 -17.03 -10.72 -13.67
C ARG A 257 -17.99 -9.55 -13.34
N PRO A 258 -17.93 -8.97 -12.12
CA PRO A 258 -18.69 -7.77 -11.78
C PRO A 258 -18.12 -6.51 -12.45
N ALA A 259 -18.93 -5.45 -12.56
CA ALA A 259 -18.47 -4.15 -13.04
C ALA A 259 -17.47 -3.51 -12.07
N GLY A 260 -16.47 -2.79 -12.59
CA GLY A 260 -15.35 -2.21 -11.85
C GLY A 260 -14.27 -3.21 -11.42
N VAL A 261 -14.47 -4.51 -11.61
CA VAL A 261 -13.48 -5.55 -11.26
C VAL A 261 -12.58 -5.85 -12.46
N ASN A 262 -11.33 -5.38 -12.43
CA ASN A 262 -10.35 -5.62 -13.48
C ASN A 262 -9.77 -7.05 -13.42
N PHE A 263 -9.59 -7.68 -14.58
CA PHE A 263 -8.85 -8.94 -14.75
C PHE A 263 -7.68 -8.70 -15.71
N TYR A 264 -6.45 -8.78 -15.21
CA TYR A 264 -5.24 -8.52 -15.98
C TYR A 264 -4.39 -9.78 -16.14
N GLU A 265 -3.87 -9.99 -17.34
CA GLU A 265 -2.80 -10.96 -17.61
C GLU A 265 -1.54 -10.17 -17.98
N ASP A 266 -0.51 -10.26 -17.13
CA ASP A 266 0.84 -9.77 -17.42
C ASP A 266 1.60 -10.84 -18.23
N PRO A 267 1.87 -10.63 -19.53
CA PRO A 267 2.55 -11.61 -20.36
C PRO A 267 4.03 -11.78 -20.00
N TYR A 268 4.61 -10.91 -19.16
CA TYR A 268 6.00 -10.95 -18.75
C TYR A 268 6.23 -11.75 -17.45
N GLN A 269 5.16 -12.27 -16.82
CA GLN A 269 5.24 -13.15 -15.66
C GLN A 269 5.14 -14.64 -16.04
N PRO A 270 5.70 -15.54 -15.20
CA PRO A 270 5.48 -16.97 -15.33
C PRO A 270 3.99 -17.33 -15.09
N ALA A 271 3.60 -18.57 -15.37
CA ALA A 271 2.19 -18.99 -15.46
C ALA A 271 1.43 -18.81 -14.14
N GLU A 272 2.10 -19.01 -13.02
CA GLU A 272 1.63 -18.88 -11.65
C GLU A 272 1.35 -17.44 -11.22
N SER A 273 2.01 -16.43 -11.81
CA SER A 273 2.01 -15.03 -11.33
C SER A 273 1.39 -14.01 -12.30
N ARG A 274 0.98 -14.42 -13.50
CA ARG A 274 0.49 -13.50 -14.55
C ARG A 274 -0.91 -12.95 -14.33
N LEU A 275 -1.80 -13.72 -13.70
CA LEU A 275 -3.19 -13.34 -13.48
C LEU A 275 -3.26 -12.43 -12.26
N ASN A 276 -3.78 -11.21 -12.43
CA ASN A 276 -3.93 -10.23 -11.36
C ASN A 276 -5.33 -9.61 -11.40
N ILE A 277 -5.97 -9.47 -10.22
CA ILE A 277 -7.42 -9.28 -10.11
C ILE A 277 -7.77 -8.13 -9.15
N GLY A 278 -8.82 -7.39 -9.53
CA GLY A 278 -9.54 -6.45 -8.69
C GLY A 278 -8.80 -5.13 -8.44
N LEU A 279 -9.28 -4.38 -7.44
CA LEU A 279 -8.90 -2.97 -7.20
C LEU A 279 -7.39 -2.74 -7.15
N PHE A 280 -6.65 -3.68 -6.54
CA PHE A 280 -5.24 -3.57 -6.21
C PHE A 280 -4.37 -4.66 -6.86
N GLN A 281 -4.89 -5.28 -7.92
CA GLN A 281 -4.17 -6.20 -8.82
C GLN A 281 -3.42 -7.32 -8.08
N PHE A 282 -4.16 -8.14 -7.36
CA PHE A 282 -3.61 -9.27 -6.62
C PHE A 282 -3.61 -10.57 -7.41
N THR A 283 -2.57 -11.36 -7.21
CA THR A 283 -2.44 -12.71 -7.78
C THR A 283 -3.29 -13.70 -6.98
N PRO A 284 -4.16 -14.52 -7.61
CA PRO A 284 -4.98 -15.51 -6.93
C PRO A 284 -4.17 -16.78 -6.60
N ASP A 285 -3.17 -16.64 -5.72
CA ASP A 285 -2.33 -17.72 -5.20
C ASP A 285 -2.15 -17.61 -3.67
N ALA A 286 -2.61 -18.62 -2.93
CA ALA A 286 -2.45 -18.70 -1.48
C ALA A 286 -1.01 -19.04 -1.05
N GLY A 287 -0.12 -19.50 -1.93
CA GLY A 287 1.31 -19.59 -1.65
C GLY A 287 2.01 -18.23 -1.69
N GLY A 288 1.53 -17.33 -2.55
CA GLY A 288 2.22 -16.13 -3.02
C GLY A 288 1.92 -14.86 -2.23
N ASN A 289 1.74 -13.76 -2.98
CA ASN A 289 1.81 -12.40 -2.43
C ASN A 289 0.63 -12.01 -1.52
N ILE A 290 -0.48 -12.75 -1.52
CA ILE A 290 -1.64 -12.51 -0.63
C ILE A 290 -1.60 -13.32 0.68
N GLN A 291 -0.65 -14.25 0.87
CA GLN A 291 -0.67 -15.17 2.03
C GLN A 291 -0.59 -14.45 3.39
N ALA A 292 0.11 -13.30 3.51
CA ALA A 292 0.05 -12.51 4.75
C ALA A 292 -1.33 -11.88 4.98
N CYS A 293 -2.00 -11.43 3.91
CA CYS A 293 -3.36 -10.92 3.98
C CYS A 293 -4.34 -12.01 4.42
N ILE A 294 -4.21 -13.24 3.91
CA ILE A 294 -5.02 -14.39 4.37
C ILE A 294 -4.79 -14.65 5.87
N ARG A 295 -3.53 -14.59 6.34
CA ARG A 295 -3.20 -14.76 7.77
C ARG A 295 -3.79 -13.65 8.65
N GLU A 296 -3.66 -12.39 8.24
CA GLU A 296 -4.21 -11.24 8.98
C GLU A 296 -5.74 -11.22 8.95
N TRP A 297 -6.35 -11.59 7.84
CA TRP A 297 -7.80 -11.74 7.71
C TRP A 297 -8.34 -12.80 8.65
N ASN A 298 -7.71 -13.99 8.70
CA ASN A 298 -8.16 -15.07 9.57
C ASN A 298 -7.95 -14.78 11.07
N ALA A 299 -6.99 -13.91 11.41
CA ALA A 299 -6.81 -13.45 12.78
C ALA A 299 -7.91 -12.48 13.22
N LEU A 300 -8.42 -11.64 12.31
CA LEU A 300 -9.50 -10.69 12.55
C LEU A 300 -10.89 -11.33 12.46
N TYR A 301 -11.09 -12.24 11.49
CA TYR A 301 -12.36 -12.88 11.16
C TYR A 301 -12.29 -14.42 11.27
N PRO A 302 -12.02 -15.00 12.45
CA PRO A 302 -11.79 -16.45 12.60
C PRO A 302 -13.00 -17.32 12.23
N LYS A 303 -14.23 -16.77 12.29
CA LYS A 303 -15.47 -17.45 11.85
C LYS A 303 -15.71 -17.38 10.33
N CYS A 304 -14.93 -16.57 9.61
CA CYS A 304 -15.11 -16.21 8.20
C CYS A 304 -13.75 -16.23 7.46
N GLY A 305 -12.91 -17.18 7.86
CA GLY A 305 -11.52 -17.28 7.42
C GLY A 305 -11.35 -17.91 6.04
N ILE A 306 -10.35 -17.42 5.30
CA ILE A 306 -9.95 -17.91 3.99
C ILE A 306 -8.92 -19.03 4.18
N SER A 307 -9.03 -20.12 3.43
CA SER A 307 -8.04 -21.20 3.54
C SER A 307 -6.64 -20.73 3.14
N GLN A 308 -5.63 -20.97 3.99
CA GLN A 308 -4.21 -20.76 3.66
C GLN A 308 -3.71 -21.71 2.54
N LYS A 309 -4.58 -22.60 2.05
CA LYS A 309 -4.41 -23.47 0.87
C LYS A 309 -5.61 -23.34 -0.09
N ALA A 310 -6.26 -22.18 -0.14
CA ALA A 310 -7.36 -21.93 -1.07
C ALA A 310 -6.91 -22.15 -2.52
N SER A 311 -7.78 -22.71 -3.35
CA SER A 311 -7.51 -22.92 -4.77
C SER A 311 -7.51 -21.59 -5.53
N GLN A 312 -6.83 -21.53 -6.67
CA GLN A 312 -6.88 -20.36 -7.54
C GLN A 312 -8.33 -19.98 -7.90
N SER A 313 -9.19 -20.96 -8.18
CA SER A 313 -10.63 -20.77 -8.43
C SER A 313 -11.35 -20.06 -7.28
N GLU A 314 -11.05 -20.41 -6.03
CA GLU A 314 -11.64 -19.77 -4.84
C GLU A 314 -11.11 -18.35 -4.67
N LEU A 315 -9.80 -18.17 -4.83
CA LEU A 315 -9.15 -16.86 -4.74
C LEU A 315 -9.60 -15.90 -5.84
N ILE A 316 -9.97 -16.40 -7.02
CA ILE A 316 -10.62 -15.61 -8.08
C ILE A 316 -12.00 -15.10 -7.62
N ARG A 317 -12.79 -15.89 -6.88
CA ARG A 317 -14.07 -15.42 -6.32
C ARG A 317 -13.87 -14.37 -5.24
N ILE A 318 -12.91 -14.59 -4.34
CA ILE A 318 -12.60 -13.66 -3.23
C ILE A 318 -12.02 -12.34 -3.76
N LEU A 319 -10.97 -12.39 -4.60
CA LEU A 319 -10.32 -11.20 -5.15
C LEU A 319 -11.15 -10.51 -6.23
N GLY A 320 -12.04 -11.24 -6.91
CA GLY A 320 -12.93 -10.78 -7.98
C GLY A 320 -14.36 -10.46 -7.54
N SER A 321 -14.68 -10.55 -6.25
CA SER A 321 -16.00 -10.26 -5.69
C SER A 321 -16.50 -8.85 -6.05
N SER A 322 -17.82 -8.66 -6.16
CA SER A 322 -18.41 -7.37 -6.55
C SER A 322 -18.16 -6.24 -5.55
N LEU A 323 -17.92 -6.56 -4.28
CA LEU A 323 -17.69 -5.59 -3.21
C LEU A 323 -16.19 -5.33 -2.96
N GLN A 324 -15.29 -6.21 -3.39
CA GLN A 324 -13.82 -6.03 -3.30
C GLN A 324 -13.26 -5.85 -1.87
N THR A 325 -13.91 -6.43 -0.85
CA THR A 325 -13.56 -6.23 0.57
C THR A 325 -12.19 -6.81 0.91
N PHE A 326 -11.96 -8.09 0.62
CA PHE A 326 -10.64 -8.71 0.87
C PHE A 326 -9.53 -8.09 0.00
N ASN A 327 -9.87 -7.64 -1.22
CA ASN A 327 -8.94 -6.93 -2.11
C ASN A 327 -8.47 -5.62 -1.45
N SER A 328 -9.41 -4.82 -0.94
CA SER A 328 -9.14 -3.58 -0.20
C SER A 328 -8.37 -3.81 1.09
N PHE A 329 -8.79 -4.79 1.91
CA PHE A 329 -8.10 -5.19 3.14
C PHE A 329 -6.64 -5.61 2.85
N CYS A 330 -6.42 -6.43 1.82
CA CYS A 330 -5.08 -6.88 1.47
C CYS A 330 -4.19 -5.72 1.01
N ALA A 331 -4.74 -4.71 0.34
CA ALA A 331 -4.00 -3.52 -0.07
C ALA A 331 -3.52 -2.68 1.12
N ALA A 332 -4.38 -2.42 2.11
CA ALA A 332 -3.96 -1.75 3.34
C ALA A 332 -3.01 -2.62 4.19
N SER A 333 -3.20 -3.94 4.17
CA SER A 333 -2.27 -4.94 4.77
C SER A 333 -0.89 -4.93 4.09
N LYS A 334 -0.80 -4.64 2.78
CA LYS A 334 0.47 -4.50 2.05
C LYS A 334 1.26 -3.28 2.50
N VAL A 335 0.61 -2.14 2.72
CA VAL A 335 1.27 -0.92 3.23
C VAL A 335 1.82 -1.18 4.64
N THR A 336 0.98 -1.69 5.54
CA THR A 336 1.39 -1.99 6.92
C THR A 336 2.39 -3.14 7.01
N GLY A 337 2.31 -4.17 6.16
CA GLY A 337 3.33 -5.21 6.04
C GLY A 337 4.68 -4.68 5.52
N SER A 338 4.66 -3.73 4.57
CA SER A 338 5.87 -3.02 4.13
C SER A 338 6.52 -2.23 5.27
N PHE A 339 5.71 -1.58 6.11
CA PHE A 339 6.18 -0.86 7.30
C PHE A 339 6.73 -1.83 8.36
N ALA A 340 6.05 -2.95 8.59
CA ALA A 340 6.45 -3.99 9.55
C ALA A 340 7.85 -4.54 9.23
N VAL A 341 8.18 -4.72 7.94
CA VAL A 341 9.53 -5.10 7.50
C VAL A 341 10.56 -4.06 7.93
N GLN A 342 10.31 -2.77 7.66
CA GLN A 342 11.27 -1.70 7.96
C GLN A 342 11.50 -1.51 9.46
N VAL A 343 10.44 -1.64 10.26
CA VAL A 343 10.46 -1.57 11.72
C VAL A 343 11.20 -2.76 12.34
N ASN A 344 10.90 -3.99 11.90
CA ASN A 344 11.34 -5.22 12.58
C ASN A 344 12.56 -5.92 11.91
N THR A 345 13.06 -5.43 10.78
CA THR A 345 14.23 -6.07 10.11
C THR A 345 15.55 -5.85 10.86
N THR A 346 16.40 -6.87 10.74
CA THR A 346 17.83 -6.86 11.09
C THR A 346 18.74 -6.46 9.91
N LYS A 347 18.20 -6.38 8.68
CA LYS A 347 18.94 -6.07 7.45
C LYS A 347 18.78 -4.60 7.08
N SER A 348 19.87 -3.83 7.06
CA SER A 348 19.86 -2.40 6.66
C SER A 348 19.34 -2.15 5.24
N ALA A 349 19.48 -3.11 4.33
CA ALA A 349 18.86 -3.03 3.00
C ALA A 349 17.32 -2.96 3.05
N ASN A 350 16.69 -3.58 4.04
CA ASN A 350 15.22 -3.74 4.08
C ASN A 350 14.52 -2.60 4.84
N THR A 351 15.19 -1.46 4.97
CA THR A 351 14.69 -0.26 5.62
C THR A 351 15.19 1.01 4.92
N HIS A 352 14.53 2.15 5.18
CA HIS A 352 15.00 3.46 4.75
C HIS A 352 16.37 3.80 5.40
N PRO A 353 17.30 4.49 4.69
CA PRO A 353 18.64 4.80 5.22
C PRO A 353 18.67 5.56 6.55
N TYR A 354 17.68 6.42 6.83
CA TYR A 354 17.61 7.16 8.11
C TYR A 354 17.38 6.29 9.35
N ASN A 355 17.12 4.99 9.18
CA ASN A 355 17.03 4.01 10.26
C ASN A 355 18.38 3.32 10.57
N VAL A 356 19.45 3.73 9.89
CA VAL A 356 20.84 3.36 10.19
C VAL A 356 21.50 4.50 10.96
N ASN A 357 22.18 4.19 12.05
CA ASN A 357 22.97 5.13 12.83
C ASN A 357 24.35 5.38 12.19
N SER A 358 25.05 6.42 12.62
CA SER A 358 26.39 6.78 12.14
C SER A 358 27.44 5.67 12.30
N ASN A 359 27.22 4.73 13.23
CA ASN A 359 28.05 3.54 13.44
C ASN A 359 27.65 2.32 12.58
N GLY A 360 26.79 2.50 11.57
CA GLY A 360 26.32 1.45 10.66
C GLY A 360 25.29 0.47 11.25
N LYS A 361 24.99 0.55 12.55
CA LYS A 361 23.97 -0.28 13.19
C LYS A 361 22.57 0.28 12.95
N LEU A 362 21.57 -0.59 12.93
CA LEU A 362 20.17 -0.15 12.91
C LEU A 362 19.76 0.51 14.22
N LYS A 363 18.85 1.48 14.13
CA LYS A 363 18.10 2.03 15.25
C LYS A 363 17.19 0.98 15.89
N ALA A 364 16.81 1.18 17.15
CA ALA A 364 15.80 0.35 17.80
C ALA A 364 14.46 0.48 17.03
N PRO A 365 13.61 -0.57 16.97
CA PRO A 365 12.41 -0.57 16.13
C PRO A 365 11.51 0.68 16.31
N ALA A 366 11.29 1.13 17.55
CA ALA A 366 10.46 2.29 17.88
C ALA A 366 11.09 3.66 17.53
N GLU A 367 12.38 3.71 17.16
CA GLU A 367 13.10 4.92 16.73
C GLU A 367 13.12 5.07 15.19
N ARG A 368 12.44 4.18 14.47
CA ARG A 368 12.47 4.10 13.00
C ARG A 368 11.31 4.88 12.37
N CYS A 369 11.60 5.54 11.25
CA CYS A 369 10.56 5.99 10.33
C CYS A 369 10.25 4.89 9.30
N VAL A 370 9.16 5.00 8.54
CA VAL A 370 8.78 4.05 7.49
C VAL A 370 8.48 4.76 6.17
N SER A 371 8.59 4.07 5.04
CA SER A 371 8.26 4.65 3.73
C SER A 371 7.59 3.62 2.82
N PRO A 372 6.57 3.98 2.02
CA PRO A 372 6.06 3.11 0.97
C PRO A 372 7.10 2.92 -0.15
N HIS A 373 8.04 3.85 -0.33
CA HIS A 373 8.96 3.91 -1.46
C HIS A 373 10.17 2.97 -1.34
N MET A 374 9.88 1.67 -1.37
CA MET A 374 10.84 0.57 -1.24
C MET A 374 10.65 -0.41 -2.40
N ALA A 375 11.74 -0.79 -3.08
CA ALA A 375 11.71 -1.79 -4.16
C ALA A 375 11.19 -3.16 -3.67
N VAL A 376 10.59 -3.93 -4.59
CA VAL A 376 10.35 -5.36 -4.43
C VAL A 376 11.63 -6.07 -3.99
N GLY A 377 11.48 -7.05 -3.10
CA GLY A 377 12.58 -7.76 -2.46
C GLY A 377 13.11 -7.09 -1.19
N ARG A 378 12.96 -5.76 -1.05
CA ARG A 378 13.40 -5.00 0.14
C ARG A 378 12.27 -4.73 1.13
N SER A 379 11.02 -4.90 0.72
CA SER A 379 9.83 -4.77 1.57
C SER A 379 8.69 -5.66 1.04
N TYR A 380 7.64 -5.84 1.84
CA TYR A 380 6.48 -6.66 1.49
C TYR A 380 5.41 -5.88 0.68
N ASN A 381 5.79 -5.28 -0.46
CA ASN A 381 4.85 -4.64 -1.39
C ASN A 381 5.00 -5.19 -2.81
N HIS A 382 3.99 -4.98 -3.66
CA HIS A 382 4.03 -5.27 -5.10
C HIS A 382 3.68 -4.06 -5.99
N PHE A 383 3.22 -2.95 -5.39
CA PHE A 383 2.61 -1.83 -6.10
C PHE A 383 3.58 -1.09 -7.02
N GLY A 384 3.12 -0.76 -8.23
CA GLY A 384 3.91 -0.03 -9.22
C GLY A 384 4.28 1.40 -8.77
N PRO A 385 3.30 2.20 -8.33
CA PRO A 385 3.51 3.58 -7.87
C PRO A 385 4.36 3.72 -6.60
N PHE A 386 4.60 2.65 -5.85
CA PHE A 386 5.49 2.69 -4.67
C PHE A 386 6.95 2.65 -5.12
N GLN A 387 7.25 1.82 -6.11
CA GLN A 387 8.59 1.56 -6.65
C GLN A 387 8.96 2.48 -7.82
N ASN A 388 8.03 3.36 -8.21
CA ASN A 388 8.01 4.12 -9.45
C ASN A 388 8.24 3.28 -10.71
N THR A 389 7.58 2.12 -10.85
CA THR A 389 7.85 1.15 -11.93
C THR A 389 7.85 1.72 -13.33
N SER A 390 7.03 2.74 -13.64
CA SER A 390 6.99 3.37 -14.97
C SER A 390 7.64 4.75 -15.06
N GLY A 391 8.39 5.20 -14.03
CA GLY A 391 9.05 6.51 -14.00
C GLY A 391 8.14 7.71 -13.68
N TYR A 392 6.88 7.68 -14.11
CA TYR A 392 5.85 8.68 -13.77
C TYR A 392 4.89 8.24 -12.66
N THR A 393 4.82 6.93 -12.37
CA THR A 393 3.77 6.32 -11.54
C THR A 393 3.71 6.88 -10.11
N THR A 394 4.84 7.16 -9.47
CA THR A 394 4.87 7.78 -8.13
C THR A 394 4.39 9.22 -8.15
N GLU A 395 4.58 9.97 -9.23
CA GLU A 395 4.03 11.32 -9.35
C GLU A 395 2.51 11.29 -9.49
N THR A 396 1.95 10.38 -10.31
CA THR A 396 0.50 10.30 -10.52
C THR A 396 -0.27 10.03 -9.23
N ILE A 397 0.16 9.07 -8.40
CA ILE A 397 -0.51 8.77 -7.12
C ILE A 397 -0.39 9.92 -6.12
N ILE A 398 0.81 10.52 -5.97
CA ILE A 398 1.04 11.59 -5.00
C ILE A 398 0.30 12.87 -5.42
N ASN A 399 0.26 13.20 -6.72
CA ASN A 399 -0.56 14.29 -7.24
C ASN A 399 -2.03 14.09 -6.85
N CYS A 400 -2.60 12.92 -7.16
CA CYS A 400 -3.99 12.61 -6.82
C CYS A 400 -4.25 12.69 -5.30
N ALA A 401 -3.34 12.16 -4.47
CA ALA A 401 -3.47 12.22 -3.00
C ALA A 401 -3.49 13.66 -2.46
N LEU A 402 -2.71 14.57 -3.05
CA LEU A 402 -2.63 15.97 -2.61
C LEU A 402 -3.64 16.91 -3.28
N THR A 403 -4.22 16.57 -4.44
CA THR A 403 -5.16 17.43 -5.18
C THR A 403 -6.54 17.49 -4.52
N GLY A 404 -6.96 18.68 -4.08
CA GLY A 404 -8.30 18.94 -3.53
C GLY A 404 -8.46 18.64 -2.03
N GLU A 405 -9.27 19.46 -1.36
CA GLU A 405 -9.61 19.33 0.06
C GLU A 405 -10.96 18.58 0.23
N TYR A 406 -11.31 18.21 1.47
CA TYR A 406 -12.24 17.11 1.76
C TYR A 406 -13.00 17.18 3.08
#